data_AF-A0A4P5VFV1-F1
#
_entry.id   AF-A0A4P5VFV1-F1
#
_cell.length_a   1.000
_cell.length_b   1.000
_cell.length_c   1.000
_cell.angle_alpha   90.00
_cell.angle_beta   90.00
_cell.angle_gamma   90.00
#
_symmetry.space_group_name_H-M   'P 1'
#
loop_
_entity.id
_entity.type
_entity.pdbx_description
1 polymer ?
#
loop_
_entity_poly.entity_id
_entity_poly.type
_entity_poly.pdbx_seq_one_letter_code
_entity_poly.pdbx_strand_id
1 'polypeptide(L)'
;MSPSISDEELNGRILALDNELIDQGFEPWQRQIHIESKLSQELQISYMIGGDNHPHHVKLLRHHFDTYYRKEDLYMPPLHIGAFLFRDLFFPIRIPVIFGSPVINLSQFLCQATESQTQLIFGKRISTLTFCDQAFDLLDFVYGLDDLGKQDRISPRSIEWWQLAKQQLEAAAATTLGSLTKYAIVQNCCVSAELLLKGALLQEGVDEDLLPNSNKGYGHNLVSMASKLCKIRDEINDQLILAVASRMPNYVETRYNDISFTRVQLGHLLMNTQFLAGEILRRYSDRNFRLDAPIQDRTYPSITTT
;
A
#
# COMPACT_ATOMS: atom_id res chain seq x y z
N MET A 1 -4.80 -20.56 43.57
CA MET A 1 -4.78 -21.85 42.86
C MET A 1 -5.56 -21.64 41.58
N SER A 2 -4.89 -21.41 40.46
CA SER A 2 -5.58 -21.31 39.16
C SER A 2 -6.14 -22.68 38.81
N PRO A 3 -7.40 -22.79 38.34
CA PRO A 3 -7.99 -24.07 37.99
C PRO A 3 -7.14 -24.74 36.91
N SER A 4 -6.74 -26.00 37.11
CA SER A 4 -6.02 -26.77 36.11
C SER A 4 -7.02 -27.22 35.04
N ILE A 5 -7.30 -26.33 34.08
CA ILE A 5 -7.99 -26.70 32.84
C ILE A 5 -7.13 -27.73 32.12
N SER A 6 -7.75 -28.82 31.66
CA SER A 6 -7.06 -29.83 30.86
C SER A 6 -6.74 -29.32 29.45
N ASP A 7 -5.71 -29.87 28.81
CA ASP A 7 -5.33 -29.47 27.45
C ASP A 7 -6.46 -29.69 26.43
N GLU A 8 -7.28 -30.72 26.64
CA GLU A 8 -8.44 -31.02 25.80
C GLU A 8 -9.53 -29.95 25.94
N GLU A 9 -9.86 -29.56 27.16
CA GLU A 9 -10.80 -28.47 27.42
C GLU A 9 -10.29 -27.13 26.88
N LEU A 10 -8.99 -26.85 27.01
CA LEU A 10 -8.40 -25.62 26.51
C LEU A 10 -8.38 -25.59 24.98
N ASN A 11 -8.06 -26.70 24.32
CA ASN A 11 -8.12 -26.81 22.86
C ASN A 11 -9.56 -26.67 22.35
N GLY A 12 -10.53 -27.31 23.01
CA GLY A 12 -11.95 -27.13 22.69
C GLY A 12 -12.40 -25.67 22.84
N ARG A 13 -11.91 -24.98 23.88
CA ARG A 13 -12.16 -23.54 24.08
C ARG A 13 -11.53 -22.68 22.99
N ILE A 14 -10.27 -22.94 22.62
CA ILE A 14 -9.57 -22.23 21.54
C ILE A 14 -10.36 -22.35 20.23
N LEU A 15 -10.77 -23.56 19.85
CA LEU A 15 -11.53 -23.81 18.63
C LEU A 15 -12.88 -23.08 18.62
N ALA A 16 -13.60 -23.10 19.76
CA ALA A 16 -14.87 -22.38 19.89
C ALA A 16 -14.69 -20.87 19.71
N LEU A 17 -13.65 -20.29 20.32
CA LEU A 17 -13.34 -18.87 20.20
C LEU A 17 -12.88 -18.48 18.80
N ASP A 18 -12.10 -19.34 18.14
CA ASP A 18 -11.67 -19.09 16.75
C ASP A 18 -12.88 -19.07 15.80
N ASN A 19 -13.81 -20.02 15.94
CA ASN A 19 -15.06 -20.03 15.18
C ASN A 19 -15.92 -18.77 15.44
N GLU A 20 -16.09 -18.36 16.70
CA GLU A 20 -16.80 -17.12 17.05
C GLU A 20 -16.20 -15.89 16.34
N LEU A 21 -14.88 -15.83 16.22
CA LEU A 21 -14.17 -14.72 15.60
C LEU A 21 -14.17 -14.79 14.07
N ILE A 22 -14.17 -16.00 13.50
CA ILE A 22 -14.41 -16.21 12.06
C ILE A 22 -15.78 -15.67 11.67
N ASP A 23 -16.83 -15.99 12.43
CA ASP A 23 -18.19 -15.52 12.18
C ASP A 23 -18.32 -13.99 12.30
N GLN A 24 -17.47 -13.36 13.11
CA GLN A 24 -17.37 -11.90 13.25
C GLN A 24 -16.52 -11.23 12.16
N GLY A 25 -15.88 -12.00 11.27
CA GLY A 25 -15.06 -11.49 10.17
C GLY A 25 -13.66 -11.04 10.58
N PHE A 26 -13.13 -11.49 11.72
CA PHE A 26 -11.75 -11.20 12.10
C PHE A 26 -10.76 -11.99 11.23
N GLU A 27 -9.68 -11.33 10.81
CA GLU A 27 -8.59 -11.95 10.04
C GLU A 27 -7.72 -12.87 10.92
N PRO A 28 -7.05 -13.89 10.35
CA PRO A 28 -6.31 -14.88 11.14
C PRO A 28 -5.29 -14.28 12.12
N TRP A 29 -4.50 -13.29 11.69
CA TRP A 29 -3.55 -12.59 12.56
C TRP A 29 -4.20 -11.86 13.75
N GLN A 30 -5.44 -11.38 13.59
CA GLN A 30 -6.19 -10.69 14.66
C GLN A 30 -6.73 -11.71 15.65
N ARG A 31 -7.25 -12.84 15.15
CA ARG A 31 -7.91 -13.85 15.97
C ARG A 31 -6.99 -14.37 17.06
N GLN A 32 -5.71 -14.59 16.75
CA GLN A 32 -4.74 -15.01 17.76
C GLN A 32 -4.68 -14.02 18.93
N ILE A 33 -4.53 -12.71 18.67
CA ILE A 33 -4.44 -11.68 19.72
C ILE A 33 -5.73 -11.62 20.55
N HIS A 34 -6.90 -11.72 19.91
CA HIS A 34 -8.18 -11.70 20.60
C HIS A 34 -8.37 -12.92 21.50
N ILE A 35 -8.05 -14.12 21.01
CA ILE A 35 -8.14 -15.36 21.79
C ILE A 35 -7.14 -15.33 22.96
N GLU A 36 -5.91 -14.91 22.70
CA GLU A 36 -4.88 -14.74 23.75
C GLU A 36 -5.39 -13.82 24.86
N SER A 37 -5.96 -12.67 24.52
CA SER A 37 -6.49 -11.70 25.48
C SER A 37 -7.66 -12.29 26.28
N LYS A 38 -8.64 -12.91 25.61
CA LYS A 38 -9.83 -13.51 26.26
C LYS A 38 -9.45 -14.65 27.20
N LEU A 39 -8.60 -15.57 26.77
CA LEU A 39 -8.12 -16.67 27.63
C LEU A 39 -7.31 -16.15 28.82
N SER A 40 -6.50 -15.12 28.63
CA SER A 40 -5.71 -14.54 29.73
C SER A 40 -6.57 -13.86 30.78
N GLN A 41 -7.68 -13.22 30.38
CA GLN A 41 -8.68 -12.69 31.29
C GLN A 41 -9.44 -13.80 32.02
N GLU A 42 -9.89 -14.84 31.30
CA GLU A 42 -10.62 -15.99 31.87
C GLU A 42 -9.75 -16.75 32.90
N LEU A 43 -8.46 -16.93 32.60
CA LEU A 43 -7.51 -17.64 33.46
C LEU A 43 -6.87 -16.74 34.53
N GLN A 44 -7.11 -15.42 34.46
CA GLN A 44 -6.47 -14.42 35.31
C GLN A 44 -4.93 -14.47 35.27
N ILE A 45 -4.36 -14.72 34.09
CA ILE A 45 -2.91 -14.80 33.87
C ILE A 45 -2.45 -13.53 33.18
N SER A 46 -1.57 -12.77 33.83
CA SER A 46 -0.86 -11.66 33.17
C SER A 46 0.41 -12.17 32.50
N TYR A 47 0.66 -11.71 31.28
CA TYR A 47 1.92 -11.97 30.58
C TYR A 47 2.24 -10.81 29.63
N MET A 48 3.50 -10.73 29.21
CA MET A 48 3.97 -9.72 28.26
C MET A 48 3.87 -10.25 26.82
N ILE A 49 3.16 -9.52 25.96
CA ILE A 49 3.16 -9.78 24.52
C ILE A 49 4.59 -9.56 24.01
N GLY A 50 5.15 -10.56 23.32
CA GLY A 50 6.52 -10.51 22.77
C GLY A 50 7.65 -10.86 23.74
N GLY A 51 7.37 -11.25 24.99
CA GLY A 51 8.40 -11.75 25.92
C GLY A 51 8.66 -13.25 25.77
N ASP A 52 9.88 -13.72 26.07
CA ASP A 52 10.28 -15.12 25.84
C ASP A 52 9.53 -16.17 26.70
N ASN A 53 8.95 -15.76 27.83
CA ASN A 53 8.29 -16.65 28.77
C ASN A 53 6.76 -16.65 28.57
N HIS A 54 6.30 -17.40 27.57
CA HIS A 54 4.87 -17.54 27.30
C HIS A 54 4.18 -18.55 28.25
N PRO A 55 3.02 -18.20 28.83
CA PRO A 55 2.17 -19.14 29.55
C PRO A 55 1.75 -20.36 28.71
N HIS A 56 1.31 -21.43 29.38
CA HIS A 56 0.92 -22.67 28.72
C HIS A 56 -0.18 -22.48 27.67
N HIS A 57 -1.21 -21.68 27.97
CA HIS A 57 -2.31 -21.43 27.04
C HIS A 57 -1.88 -20.70 25.77
N VAL A 58 -0.90 -19.80 25.87
CA VAL A 58 -0.32 -19.10 24.72
C VAL A 58 0.48 -20.07 23.84
N LYS A 59 1.22 -21.01 24.44
CA LYS A 59 1.95 -22.05 23.69
C LYS A 59 1.02 -22.98 22.94
N LEU A 60 -0.05 -23.44 23.59
CA LEU A 60 -1.06 -24.30 22.96
C LEU A 60 -1.79 -23.58 21.83
N LEU A 61 -2.18 -22.33 22.03
CA LEU A 61 -2.80 -21.52 20.98
C LEU A 61 -1.88 -21.32 19.78
N ARG A 62 -0.60 -21.00 20.00
CA ARG A 62 0.38 -20.89 18.90
C ARG A 62 0.52 -22.19 18.13
N HIS A 63 0.62 -23.31 18.83
CA HIS A 63 0.67 -24.63 18.20
C HIS A 63 -0.59 -24.91 17.36
N HIS A 64 -1.76 -24.57 17.88
CA HIS A 64 -3.02 -24.65 17.15
C HIS A 64 -2.95 -23.82 15.86
N PHE A 65 -2.59 -22.53 15.97
CA PHE A 65 -2.55 -21.63 14.82
C PHE A 65 -1.50 -22.04 13.77
N ASP A 66 -0.30 -22.46 14.20
CA ASP A 66 0.75 -22.97 13.31
C ASP A 66 0.35 -24.26 12.57
N THR A 67 -0.63 -25.01 13.12
CA THR A 67 -1.13 -26.25 12.51
C THR A 67 -2.21 -25.98 11.47
N TYR A 68 -3.11 -25.03 11.72
CA TYR A 68 -4.29 -24.78 10.88
C TYR A 68 -4.11 -23.66 9.85
N TYR A 69 -3.19 -22.72 10.08
CA TYR A 69 -3.00 -21.55 9.23
C TYR A 69 -1.64 -21.55 8.55
N ARG A 70 -1.55 -20.91 7.37
CA ARG A 70 -0.26 -20.63 6.75
C ARG A 70 0.42 -19.52 7.54
N LYS A 71 1.74 -19.60 7.68
CA LYS A 71 2.52 -18.60 8.42
C LYS A 71 2.26 -17.19 7.91
N GLU A 72 2.08 -17.02 6.60
CA GLU A 72 1.82 -15.73 5.97
C GLU A 72 0.49 -15.10 6.41
N ASP A 73 -0.51 -15.91 6.78
CA ASP A 73 -1.82 -15.43 7.23
C ASP A 73 -1.80 -14.99 8.71
N LEU A 74 -0.81 -15.45 9.47
CA LEU A 74 -0.66 -15.18 10.91
C LEU A 74 0.07 -13.87 11.21
N TYR A 75 0.76 -13.30 10.22
CA TYR A 75 1.44 -12.03 10.38
C TYR A 75 0.50 -10.86 10.14
N MET A 76 0.64 -9.82 10.97
CA MET A 76 -0.03 -8.55 10.71
C MET A 76 0.34 -8.06 9.31
N PRO A 77 -0.65 -7.76 8.45
CA PRO A 77 -0.38 -7.33 7.09
C PRO A 77 0.36 -5.99 7.11
N PRO A 78 1.20 -5.73 6.09
CA PRO A 78 1.77 -4.40 5.90
C PRO A 78 0.65 -3.38 5.67
N LEU A 79 0.93 -2.12 5.98
CA LEU A 79 -0.01 -1.02 5.78
C LEU A 79 -0.35 -0.83 4.29
N HIS A 80 0.60 -1.18 3.42
CA HIS A 80 0.44 -1.20 1.97
C HIS A 80 1.48 -2.10 1.29
N ILE A 81 1.15 -2.59 0.09
CA ILE A 81 2.06 -3.34 -0.78
C ILE A 81 2.10 -2.65 -2.14
N GLY A 82 3.26 -2.11 -2.50
CA GLY A 82 3.57 -1.69 -3.85
C GLY A 82 4.49 -2.68 -4.56
N ALA A 83 5.01 -2.30 -5.72
CA ALA A 83 6.03 -3.07 -6.42
C ALA A 83 7.14 -2.19 -6.99
N PHE A 84 8.33 -2.78 -7.07
CA PHE A 84 9.52 -2.23 -7.70
C PHE A 84 9.86 -3.03 -8.94
N LEU A 85 10.01 -2.37 -10.09
CA LEU A 85 10.54 -2.99 -11.29
C LEU A 85 12.07 -2.88 -11.29
N PHE A 86 12.74 -4.02 -11.37
CA PHE A 86 14.17 -4.08 -11.66
C PHE A 86 14.41 -4.99 -12.85
N ARG A 87 14.93 -4.42 -13.94
CA ARG A 87 15.02 -5.05 -15.27
C ARG A 87 13.61 -5.36 -15.80
N ASP A 88 13.15 -6.59 -15.66
CA ASP A 88 11.81 -7.09 -16.04
C ASP A 88 11.15 -7.92 -14.91
N LEU A 89 11.76 -7.89 -13.72
CA LEU A 89 11.32 -8.56 -12.52
C LEU A 89 10.63 -7.57 -11.59
N PHE A 90 9.53 -8.02 -10.99
CA PHE A 90 8.77 -7.27 -10.02
C PHE A 90 9.09 -7.77 -8.63
N PHE A 91 9.46 -6.84 -7.75
CA PHE A 91 9.71 -7.13 -6.35
C PHE A 91 8.67 -6.38 -5.50
N PRO A 92 7.99 -7.04 -4.56
CA PRO A 92 7.09 -6.35 -3.64
C PRO A 92 7.85 -5.36 -2.76
N ILE A 93 7.30 -4.16 -2.62
CA ILE A 93 7.68 -3.19 -1.58
C ILE A 93 6.62 -3.25 -0.49
N ARG A 94 6.95 -3.79 0.68
CA ARG A 94 6.02 -3.87 1.82
C ARG A 94 6.27 -2.70 2.75
N ILE A 95 5.25 -1.86 2.95
CA ILE A 95 5.31 -0.77 3.92
C ILE A 95 4.84 -1.30 5.28
N PRO A 96 5.74 -1.48 6.26
CA PRO A 96 5.36 -2.03 7.55
C PRO A 96 4.55 -1.02 8.35
N VAL A 97 3.85 -1.51 9.37
CA VAL A 97 3.32 -0.67 10.45
C VAL A 97 4.47 -0.31 11.38
N ILE A 98 4.72 0.98 11.56
CA ILE A 98 5.86 1.53 12.30
C ILE A 98 5.33 2.28 13.52
N PHE A 99 5.78 1.87 14.71
CA PHE A 99 5.46 2.53 15.96
C PHE A 99 6.68 3.28 16.50
N GLY A 100 6.48 4.51 16.98
CA GLY A 100 7.54 5.35 17.55
C GLY A 100 8.46 5.94 16.49
N SER A 101 9.76 5.99 16.78
CA SER A 101 10.79 6.60 15.91
C SER A 101 11.98 5.65 15.71
N PRO A 102 11.78 4.47 15.10
CA PRO A 102 12.88 3.53 14.87
C PRO A 102 13.81 3.99 13.75
N VAL A 103 15.04 3.49 13.77
CA VAL A 103 15.95 3.59 12.62
C VAL A 103 15.46 2.62 11.54
N ILE A 104 15.03 3.15 10.40
CA ILE A 104 14.47 2.36 9.29
C ILE A 104 15.57 2.03 8.29
N ASN A 105 15.71 0.73 7.98
CA ASN A 105 16.50 0.29 6.84
C ASN A 105 15.57 -0.04 5.67
N LEU A 106 15.52 0.86 4.66
CA LEU A 106 14.64 0.71 3.50
C LEU A 106 14.87 -0.58 2.71
N SER A 107 16.09 -1.16 2.74
CA SER A 107 16.34 -2.41 2.01
C SER A 107 15.48 -3.57 2.53
N GLN A 108 15.00 -3.49 3.78
CA GLN A 108 14.12 -4.50 4.37
C GLN A 108 12.70 -4.45 3.80
N PHE A 109 12.31 -3.35 3.12
CA PHE A 109 10.99 -3.23 2.51
C PHE A 109 10.91 -4.01 1.19
N LEU A 110 12.06 -4.26 0.55
CA LEU A 110 12.16 -5.07 -0.65
C LEU A 110 12.06 -6.55 -0.26
N CYS A 111 10.95 -7.20 -0.58
CA CYS A 111 10.77 -8.62 -0.29
C CYS A 111 11.01 -9.48 -1.54
N GLN A 112 11.24 -10.78 -1.33
CA GLN A 112 11.39 -11.81 -2.38
C GLN A 112 12.61 -11.65 -3.31
N ALA A 113 13.47 -10.64 -3.10
CA ALA A 113 14.74 -10.54 -3.78
C ALA A 113 15.77 -11.51 -3.19
N THR A 114 16.51 -12.22 -4.04
CA THR A 114 17.68 -13.00 -3.61
C THR A 114 18.81 -12.08 -3.17
N GLU A 115 19.77 -12.59 -2.40
CA GLU A 115 20.93 -11.79 -1.97
C GLU A 115 21.67 -11.15 -3.16
N SER A 116 21.87 -11.91 -4.24
CA SER A 116 22.51 -11.39 -5.45
C SER A 116 21.68 -10.32 -6.16
N GLN A 117 20.34 -10.43 -6.16
CA GLN A 117 19.46 -9.40 -6.73
C GLN A 117 19.50 -8.13 -5.87
N THR A 118 19.46 -8.27 -4.55
CA THR A 118 19.63 -7.18 -3.58
C THR A 118 20.96 -6.47 -3.80
N GLN A 119 22.07 -7.20 -3.89
CA GLN A 119 23.38 -6.61 -4.19
C GLN A 119 23.41 -5.87 -5.53
N LEU A 120 22.71 -6.36 -6.57
CA LEU A 120 22.64 -5.68 -7.86
C LEU A 120 21.80 -4.39 -7.82
N ILE A 121 20.69 -4.39 -7.07
CA ILE A 121 19.81 -3.22 -6.90
C ILE A 121 20.54 -2.15 -6.08
N PHE A 122 21.14 -2.55 -4.96
CA PHE A 122 21.79 -1.63 -4.02
C PHE A 122 23.27 -1.35 -4.34
N GLY A 123 23.87 -2.08 -5.29
CA GLY A 123 25.23 -1.87 -5.76
C GLY A 123 25.37 -0.79 -6.83
N LYS A 124 24.26 -0.36 -7.46
CA LYS A 124 24.24 0.73 -8.44
C LYS A 124 23.48 1.92 -7.91
N ARG A 125 24.14 3.09 -7.90
CA ARG A 125 23.56 4.36 -7.41
C ARG A 125 22.17 4.65 -8.01
N ILE A 126 22.01 4.56 -9.33
CA ILE A 126 20.72 4.83 -9.99
C ILE A 126 19.63 3.90 -9.46
N SER A 127 19.86 2.59 -9.45
CA SER A 127 18.85 1.60 -9.03
C SER A 127 18.49 1.74 -7.55
N THR A 128 19.49 2.06 -6.71
CA THR A 128 19.28 2.34 -5.29
C THR A 128 18.38 3.56 -5.10
N LEU A 129 18.68 4.67 -5.78
CA LEU A 129 17.90 5.90 -5.66
C LEU A 129 16.47 5.72 -6.20
N THR A 130 16.30 5.02 -7.33
CA THR A 130 14.96 4.71 -7.84
C THR A 130 14.17 3.86 -6.86
N PHE A 131 14.80 2.87 -6.21
CA PHE A 131 14.14 2.08 -5.17
C PHE A 131 13.74 2.96 -3.98
N CYS A 132 14.66 3.78 -3.45
CA CYS A 132 14.38 4.67 -2.34
C CYS A 132 13.24 5.64 -2.68
N ASP A 133 13.23 6.22 -3.87
CA ASP A 133 12.15 7.11 -4.33
C ASP A 133 10.80 6.42 -4.28
N GLN A 134 10.71 5.17 -4.76
CA GLN A 134 9.48 4.38 -4.67
C GLN A 134 9.08 4.03 -3.24
N ALA A 135 10.04 3.66 -2.40
CA ALA A 135 9.76 3.39 -0.98
C ALA A 135 9.25 4.64 -0.26
N PHE A 136 9.83 5.81 -0.53
CA PHE A 136 9.39 7.09 0.03
C PHE A 136 8.02 7.51 -0.51
N ASP A 137 7.75 7.34 -1.81
CA ASP A 137 6.44 7.60 -2.40
C ASP A 137 5.34 6.80 -1.71
N LEU A 138 5.58 5.52 -1.45
CA LEU A 138 4.63 4.66 -0.75
C LEU A 138 4.52 4.97 0.74
N LEU A 139 5.63 5.30 1.41
CA LEU A 139 5.61 5.74 2.81
C LEU A 139 4.78 7.02 2.98
N ASP A 140 5.08 8.06 2.20
CA ASP A 140 4.39 9.34 2.24
C ASP A 140 2.92 9.20 1.86
N PHE A 141 2.61 8.36 0.86
CA PHE A 141 1.23 8.08 0.47
C PHE A 141 0.43 7.48 1.63
N VAL A 142 0.94 6.40 2.21
CA VAL A 142 0.12 5.55 3.08
C VAL A 142 0.07 6.09 4.51
N TYR A 143 1.19 6.57 5.05
CA TYR A 143 1.19 7.26 6.34
C TYR A 143 0.54 8.64 6.23
N GLY A 144 0.74 9.36 5.12
CA GLY A 144 0.06 10.62 4.88
C GLY A 144 -1.46 10.43 4.85
N LEU A 145 -1.96 9.40 4.18
CA LEU A 145 -3.39 9.09 4.16
C LEU A 145 -3.94 8.69 5.53
N ASP A 146 -3.21 7.88 6.31
CA ASP A 146 -3.59 7.50 7.68
C ASP A 146 -3.64 8.71 8.62
N ASP A 147 -2.65 9.60 8.54
CA ASP A 147 -2.60 10.83 9.34
C ASP A 147 -3.73 11.79 8.96
N LEU A 148 -3.97 12.00 7.66
CA LEU A 148 -5.03 12.87 7.16
C LEU A 148 -6.42 12.38 7.53
N GLY A 149 -6.65 11.06 7.55
CA GLY A 149 -7.93 10.48 7.96
C GLY A 149 -8.29 10.72 9.43
N LYS A 150 -7.32 11.14 10.26
CA LYS A 150 -7.51 11.47 11.68
C LYS A 150 -7.66 12.97 11.94
N GLN A 151 -7.63 13.79 10.88
CA GLN A 151 -7.64 15.24 10.97
C GLN A 151 -8.90 15.81 10.31
N ASP A 152 -9.49 16.84 10.91
CA ASP A 152 -10.68 17.52 10.36
C ASP A 152 -10.35 18.55 9.24
N ARG A 153 -9.10 18.57 8.75
CA ARG A 153 -8.63 19.57 7.76
C ARG A 153 -8.90 19.20 6.31
N ILE A 154 -9.21 17.93 6.04
CA ILE A 154 -9.44 17.41 4.70
C ILE A 154 -10.91 17.00 4.56
N SER A 155 -11.49 17.24 3.39
CA SER A 155 -12.82 16.75 3.03
C SER A 155 -12.90 15.23 3.22
N PRO A 156 -13.89 14.69 3.96
CA PRO A 156 -14.07 13.24 4.10
C PRO A 156 -14.18 12.51 2.76
N ARG A 157 -14.75 13.18 1.75
CA ARG A 157 -14.89 12.64 0.40
C ARG A 157 -13.55 12.54 -0.34
N SER A 158 -12.64 13.49 -0.15
CA SER A 158 -11.27 13.39 -0.68
C SER A 158 -10.53 12.22 -0.05
N ILE A 159 -10.67 12.02 1.27
CA ILE A 159 -10.10 10.86 1.97
C ILE A 159 -10.66 9.56 1.41
N GLU A 160 -11.98 9.46 1.20
CA GLU A 160 -12.63 8.28 0.62
C GLU A 160 -12.04 7.94 -0.76
N TRP A 161 -11.91 8.91 -1.65
CA TRP A 161 -11.32 8.67 -2.97
C TRP A 161 -9.85 8.27 -2.90
N TRP A 162 -9.07 8.83 -1.97
CA TRP A 162 -7.68 8.39 -1.78
C TRP A 162 -7.57 6.99 -1.18
N GLN A 163 -8.49 6.58 -0.31
CA GLN A 163 -8.59 5.19 0.16
C GLN A 163 -8.95 4.23 -0.97
N LEU A 164 -9.89 4.61 -1.84
CA LEU A 164 -10.20 3.83 -3.04
C LEU A 164 -8.98 3.76 -3.97
N ALA A 165 -8.23 4.85 -4.14
CA ALA A 165 -7.01 4.86 -4.93
C ALA A 165 -5.93 3.92 -4.38
N LYS A 166 -5.80 3.84 -3.04
CA LYS A 166 -4.92 2.88 -2.35
C LYS A 166 -5.28 1.44 -2.70
N GLN A 167 -6.56 1.07 -2.63
CA GLN A 167 -7.04 -0.27 -2.99
C GLN A 167 -6.72 -0.63 -4.44
N GLN A 168 -6.88 0.32 -5.37
CA GLN A 168 -6.54 0.11 -6.77
C GLN A 168 -5.03 -0.11 -6.97
N LEU A 169 -4.18 0.65 -6.28
CA LEU A 169 -2.73 0.45 -6.32
C LEU A 169 -2.31 -0.91 -5.77
N GLU A 170 -2.93 -1.36 -4.67
CA GLU A 170 -2.69 -2.69 -4.10
C GLU A 170 -3.09 -3.80 -5.07
N ALA A 171 -4.24 -3.65 -5.73
CA ALA A 171 -4.69 -4.58 -6.76
C ALA A 171 -3.75 -4.60 -7.97
N ALA A 172 -3.22 -3.45 -8.40
CA ALA A 172 -2.24 -3.36 -9.46
C ALA A 172 -0.93 -4.06 -9.08
N ALA A 173 -0.42 -3.83 -7.87
CA ALA A 173 0.77 -4.49 -7.34
C ALA A 173 0.58 -6.01 -7.25
N ALA A 174 -0.52 -6.47 -6.64
CA ALA A 174 -0.84 -7.89 -6.51
C ALA A 174 -0.96 -8.59 -7.88
N THR A 175 -1.62 -7.97 -8.85
CA THR A 175 -1.74 -8.50 -10.23
C THR A 175 -0.38 -8.62 -10.89
N THR A 176 0.47 -7.59 -10.72
CA THR A 176 1.83 -7.55 -11.28
C THR A 176 2.72 -8.65 -10.71
N LEU A 177 2.58 -8.94 -9.42
CA LEU A 177 3.30 -9.99 -8.70
C LEU A 177 2.76 -11.40 -9.02
N GLY A 178 1.45 -11.54 -9.24
CA GLY A 178 0.75 -12.82 -9.41
C GLY A 178 0.87 -13.50 -10.79
N SER A 179 1.69 -12.97 -11.71
CA SER A 179 1.77 -13.45 -13.11
C SER A 179 0.43 -13.42 -13.87
N LEU A 180 -0.52 -12.60 -13.42
CA LEU A 180 -1.88 -12.49 -13.97
C LEU A 180 -1.98 -11.52 -15.15
N THR A 181 -3.17 -11.46 -15.77
CA THR A 181 -3.47 -10.70 -16.99
C THR A 181 -3.08 -9.22 -16.90
N LYS A 182 -2.38 -8.76 -17.93
CA LYS A 182 -1.75 -7.43 -18.03
C LYS A 182 -2.73 -6.25 -18.03
N TYR A 183 -3.94 -6.43 -18.54
CA TYR A 183 -4.95 -5.37 -18.67
C TYR A 183 -5.44 -4.84 -17.31
N ALA A 184 -5.53 -5.71 -16.30
CA ALA A 184 -5.97 -5.30 -14.97
C ALA A 184 -5.00 -4.32 -14.30
N ILE A 185 -3.69 -4.44 -14.57
CA ILE A 185 -2.67 -3.51 -14.06
C ILE A 185 -2.92 -2.11 -14.63
N VAL A 186 -3.15 -2.01 -15.95
CA VAL A 186 -3.41 -0.74 -16.63
C VAL A 186 -4.66 -0.06 -16.07
N GLN A 187 -5.75 -0.82 -15.97
CA GLN A 187 -7.01 -0.33 -15.42
C GLN A 187 -6.83 0.21 -14.00
N ASN A 188 -6.25 -0.58 -13.11
CA ASN A 188 -6.08 -0.22 -11.71
C ASN A 188 -5.17 1.01 -11.55
N CYS A 189 -4.10 1.13 -12.35
CA CYS A 189 -3.24 2.30 -12.34
C CYS A 189 -3.98 3.57 -12.81
N CYS A 190 -4.74 3.49 -13.90
CA CYS A 190 -5.49 4.64 -14.41
C CYS A 190 -6.59 5.09 -13.43
N VAL A 191 -7.34 4.15 -12.85
CA VAL A 191 -8.39 4.47 -11.85
C VAL A 191 -7.77 5.05 -10.59
N SER A 192 -6.63 4.52 -10.12
CA SER A 192 -5.95 5.09 -8.96
C SER A 192 -5.49 6.53 -9.21
N ALA A 193 -4.83 6.80 -10.33
CA ALA A 193 -4.40 8.15 -10.69
C ALA A 193 -5.57 9.13 -10.83
N GLU A 194 -6.68 8.67 -11.40
CA GLU A 194 -7.91 9.45 -11.49
C GLU A 194 -8.44 9.84 -10.11
N LEU A 195 -8.58 8.87 -9.20
CA LEU A 195 -9.08 9.09 -7.84
C LEU A 195 -8.15 9.99 -7.03
N LEU A 196 -6.83 9.84 -7.16
CA LEU A 196 -5.84 10.71 -6.53
C LEU A 196 -6.02 12.17 -6.94
N LEU A 197 -6.08 12.42 -8.25
CA LEU A 197 -6.23 13.77 -8.79
C LEU A 197 -7.60 14.37 -8.46
N LYS A 198 -8.68 13.58 -8.53
CA LYS A 198 -10.02 14.03 -8.13
C LYS A 198 -10.09 14.39 -6.66
N GLY A 199 -9.52 13.57 -5.77
CA GLY A 199 -9.48 13.87 -4.34
C GLY A 199 -8.71 15.14 -4.03
N ALA A 200 -7.61 15.38 -4.74
CA ALA A 200 -6.84 16.62 -4.63
C ALA A 200 -7.66 17.83 -5.11
N LEU A 201 -8.26 17.77 -6.30
CA LEU A 201 -9.07 18.88 -6.82
C LEU A 201 -10.29 19.18 -5.95
N LEU A 202 -10.95 18.16 -5.42
CA LEU A 202 -12.05 18.33 -4.49
C LEU A 202 -11.59 19.05 -3.21
N GLN A 203 -10.43 18.69 -2.69
CA GLN A 203 -9.84 19.35 -1.52
C GLN A 203 -9.49 20.82 -1.82
N GLU A 204 -9.10 21.13 -3.05
CA GLU A 204 -8.87 22.51 -3.51
C GLU A 204 -10.17 23.27 -3.86
N GLY A 205 -11.35 22.71 -3.55
CA GLY A 205 -12.65 23.36 -3.71
C GLY A 205 -13.24 23.27 -5.11
N VAL A 206 -12.75 22.36 -5.98
CA VAL A 206 -13.44 22.05 -7.24
C VAL A 206 -14.73 21.29 -6.93
N ASP A 207 -15.83 21.73 -7.53
CA ASP A 207 -17.15 21.13 -7.38
C ASP A 207 -17.13 19.62 -7.73
N GLU A 208 -17.61 18.80 -6.80
CA GLU A 208 -17.66 17.34 -6.92
C GLU A 208 -18.40 16.93 -8.18
N ASP A 209 -19.48 17.63 -8.56
CA ASP A 209 -20.32 17.28 -9.71
C ASP A 209 -19.58 17.45 -11.06
N LEU A 210 -18.55 18.29 -11.10
CA LEU A 210 -17.71 18.49 -12.29
C LEU A 210 -16.62 17.42 -12.42
N LEU A 211 -16.22 16.76 -11.33
CA LEU A 211 -15.12 15.81 -11.36
C LEU A 211 -15.44 14.53 -12.16
N PRO A 212 -16.61 13.87 -12.01
CA PRO A 212 -16.95 12.69 -12.80
C PRO A 212 -17.51 13.03 -14.20
N ASN A 213 -17.90 14.28 -14.45
CA ASN A 213 -18.62 14.65 -15.68
C ASN A 213 -17.68 14.82 -16.89
N SER A 214 -17.76 13.91 -17.87
CA SER A 214 -16.95 13.95 -19.09
C SER A 214 -17.33 15.05 -20.08
N ASN A 215 -18.55 15.57 -20.02
CA ASN A 215 -19.08 16.53 -21.00
C ASN A 215 -18.88 17.99 -20.55
N LYS A 216 -18.89 18.23 -19.24
CA LYS A 216 -18.84 19.58 -18.65
C LYS A 216 -17.68 19.79 -17.67
N GLY A 217 -16.94 18.74 -17.34
CA GLY A 217 -15.91 18.77 -16.32
C GLY A 217 -14.68 17.96 -16.72
N TYR A 218 -14.14 17.18 -15.78
CA TYR A 218 -12.84 16.52 -15.97
C TYR A 218 -12.96 15.09 -16.48
N GLY A 219 -14.00 14.35 -16.08
CA GLY A 219 -14.22 12.97 -16.49
C GLY A 219 -13.00 12.09 -16.18
N HIS A 220 -12.39 11.53 -17.22
CA HIS A 220 -11.20 10.67 -17.17
C HIS A 220 -9.92 11.38 -17.66
N ASN A 221 -9.96 12.70 -17.89
CA ASN A 221 -8.82 13.44 -18.47
C ASN A 221 -7.78 13.78 -17.40
N LEU A 222 -6.86 12.85 -17.16
CA LEU A 222 -5.78 12.98 -16.17
C LEU A 222 -4.90 14.22 -16.40
N VAL A 223 -4.61 14.55 -17.67
CA VAL A 223 -3.78 15.71 -18.02
C VAL A 223 -4.45 17.02 -17.62
N SER A 224 -5.75 17.16 -17.92
CA SER A 224 -6.54 18.33 -17.54
C SER A 224 -6.61 18.48 -16.01
N MET A 225 -6.84 17.37 -15.30
CA MET A 225 -6.88 17.38 -13.84
C MET A 225 -5.53 17.77 -13.22
N ALA A 226 -4.44 17.14 -13.67
CA ALA A 226 -3.09 17.47 -13.22
C ALA A 226 -2.74 18.94 -13.52
N SER A 227 -3.08 19.43 -14.72
CA SER A 227 -2.86 20.83 -15.11
C SER A 227 -3.64 21.80 -14.23
N LYS A 228 -4.87 21.45 -13.85
CA LYS A 228 -5.66 22.27 -12.94
C LYS A 228 -5.05 22.28 -11.53
N LEU A 229 -4.66 21.11 -11.02
CA LEU A 229 -4.06 20.98 -9.70
C LEU A 229 -2.79 21.82 -9.57
N CYS A 230 -1.84 21.67 -10.50
CA CYS A 230 -0.58 22.42 -10.52
C CYS A 230 -0.82 23.95 -10.61
N LYS A 231 -1.89 24.38 -11.29
CA LYS A 231 -2.26 25.80 -11.35
C LYS A 231 -2.82 26.35 -10.04
N ILE A 232 -3.54 25.52 -9.28
CA ILE A 232 -4.08 25.95 -7.97
C ILE A 232 -2.97 25.98 -6.93
N ARG A 233 -2.07 25.00 -6.99
CA ARG A 233 -1.03 24.76 -5.99
C ARG A 233 0.29 24.45 -6.68
N ASP A 234 1.10 25.49 -6.83
CA ASP A 234 2.43 25.45 -7.45
C ASP A 234 3.45 24.82 -6.48
N GLU A 235 4.00 23.66 -6.88
CA GLU A 235 4.97 22.91 -6.10
C GLU A 235 6.11 22.34 -6.96
N ILE A 236 7.23 21.99 -6.30
CA ILE A 236 8.52 21.63 -6.92
C ILE A 236 8.39 20.56 -8.02
N ASN A 237 7.47 19.59 -7.87
CA ASN A 237 7.35 18.44 -8.78
C ASN A 237 6.20 18.53 -9.80
N ASP A 238 5.58 19.70 -9.99
CA ASP A 238 4.44 19.88 -10.90
C ASP A 238 4.72 19.41 -12.34
N GLN A 239 5.91 19.72 -12.87
CA GLN A 239 6.30 19.28 -14.22
C GLN A 239 6.32 17.75 -14.34
N LEU A 240 6.73 17.05 -13.29
CA LEU A 240 6.80 15.60 -13.29
C LEU A 240 5.42 14.97 -13.12
N ILE A 241 4.54 15.56 -12.32
CA ILE A 241 3.13 15.15 -12.24
C ILE A 241 2.47 15.26 -13.62
N LEU A 242 2.66 16.39 -14.32
CA LEU A 242 2.13 16.58 -15.67
C LEU A 242 2.72 15.58 -16.67
N ALA A 243 4.03 15.34 -16.60
CA ALA A 243 4.70 14.36 -17.45
C ALA A 243 4.18 12.94 -17.21
N VAL A 244 3.92 12.55 -15.96
CA VAL A 244 3.35 11.25 -15.64
C VAL A 244 1.90 11.16 -16.11
N ALA A 245 1.06 12.15 -15.79
CA ALA A 245 -0.35 12.17 -16.18
C ALA A 245 -0.55 12.08 -17.70
N SER A 246 0.34 12.71 -18.49
CA SER A 246 0.31 12.66 -19.95
C SER A 246 0.80 11.33 -20.56
N ARG A 247 1.52 10.50 -19.81
CA ARG A 247 1.98 9.17 -20.23
C ARG A 247 1.02 8.06 -19.82
N MET A 248 0.00 8.37 -19.00
CA MET A 248 -1.00 7.38 -18.61
C MET A 248 -1.82 7.00 -19.85
N PRO A 249 -2.04 5.70 -20.09
CA PRO A 249 -2.78 5.25 -21.26
C PRO A 249 -4.26 5.64 -21.16
N ASN A 250 -4.91 5.86 -22.32
CA ASN A 250 -6.34 6.12 -22.35
C ASN A 250 -7.11 4.85 -21.94
N TYR A 251 -7.66 4.88 -20.72
CA TYR A 251 -8.33 3.73 -20.12
C TYR A 251 -9.49 3.19 -20.97
N VAL A 252 -10.25 4.06 -21.64
CA VAL A 252 -11.41 3.63 -22.44
C VAL A 252 -10.94 2.90 -23.69
N GLU A 253 -9.96 3.47 -24.40
CA GLU A 253 -9.43 2.88 -25.64
C GLU A 253 -8.68 1.56 -25.39
N THR A 254 -7.92 1.47 -24.29
CA THR A 254 -7.12 0.28 -23.95
C THR A 254 -7.95 -0.95 -23.56
N ARG A 255 -9.25 -0.80 -23.26
CA ARG A 255 -10.15 -1.93 -22.98
C ARG A 255 -10.74 -2.58 -24.23
N TYR A 256 -10.88 -1.81 -25.30
CA TYR A 256 -11.55 -2.26 -26.53
C TYR A 256 -10.58 -2.52 -27.68
N ASN A 257 -9.29 -2.18 -27.50
CA ASN A 257 -8.22 -2.43 -28.46
C ASN A 257 -7.23 -3.43 -27.87
N ASP A 258 -6.75 -4.39 -28.68
CA ASP A 258 -5.70 -5.35 -28.28
C ASP A 258 -4.32 -4.68 -28.24
N ILE A 259 -4.13 -3.79 -27.27
CA ILE A 259 -2.87 -3.07 -27.07
C ILE A 259 -1.97 -3.92 -26.18
N SER A 260 -0.89 -4.44 -26.75
CA SER A 260 0.07 -5.26 -26.00
C SER A 260 1.02 -4.38 -25.19
N PHE A 261 1.06 -4.57 -23.87
CA PHE A 261 2.09 -3.98 -23.02
C PHE A 261 3.17 -5.01 -22.67
N THR A 262 4.43 -4.58 -22.73
CA THR A 262 5.57 -5.31 -22.17
C THR A 262 5.55 -5.24 -20.65
N ARG A 263 6.22 -6.20 -19.99
CA ARG A 263 6.35 -6.19 -18.51
C ARG A 263 7.02 -4.92 -18.01
N VAL A 264 8.02 -4.42 -18.74
CA VAL A 264 8.75 -3.19 -18.41
C VAL A 264 7.81 -1.98 -18.44
N GLN A 265 6.99 -1.84 -19.49
CA GLN A 265 6.00 -0.76 -19.58
C GLN A 265 4.98 -0.81 -18.44
N LEU A 266 4.49 -2.00 -18.08
CA LEU A 266 3.57 -2.17 -16.96
C LEU A 266 4.21 -1.79 -15.62
N GLY A 267 5.49 -2.14 -15.43
CA GLY A 267 6.21 -1.75 -14.23
C GLY A 267 6.45 -0.25 -14.12
N HIS A 268 6.78 0.40 -15.22
CA HIS A 268 6.88 1.86 -15.24
C HIS A 268 5.53 2.52 -15.00
N LEU A 269 4.44 1.98 -15.55
CA LEU A 269 3.09 2.47 -15.27
C LEU A 269 2.75 2.40 -13.77
N LEU A 270 3.01 1.26 -13.13
CA LEU A 270 2.78 1.09 -11.70
C LEU A 270 3.66 2.04 -10.88
N MET A 271 4.96 2.09 -11.16
CA MET A 271 5.89 2.97 -10.43
C MET A 271 5.54 4.46 -10.57
N ASN A 272 5.10 4.88 -11.76
CA ASN A 272 4.62 6.23 -12.01
C ASN A 272 3.34 6.55 -11.23
N THR A 273 2.45 5.58 -11.08
CA THR A 273 1.22 5.74 -10.30
C THR A 273 1.53 5.81 -8.80
N GLN A 274 2.47 4.99 -8.30
CA GLN A 274 2.97 5.06 -6.92
C GLN A 274 3.60 6.44 -6.64
N PHE A 275 4.37 6.97 -7.60
CA PHE A 275 4.91 8.33 -7.55
C PHE A 275 3.81 9.39 -7.43
N LEU A 276 2.77 9.33 -8.27
CA LEU A 276 1.64 10.25 -8.17
C LEU A 276 0.97 10.19 -6.80
N ALA A 277 0.79 8.99 -6.26
CA ALA A 277 0.19 8.79 -4.94
C ALA A 277 1.00 9.48 -3.84
N GLY A 278 2.33 9.27 -3.83
CA GLY A 278 3.23 9.93 -2.89
C GLY A 278 3.22 11.44 -3.03
N GLU A 279 3.40 11.95 -4.25
CA GLU A 279 3.48 13.40 -4.50
C GLU A 279 2.18 14.13 -4.18
N ILE A 280 1.02 13.56 -4.51
CA ILE A 280 -0.27 14.20 -4.22
C ILE A 280 -0.49 14.26 -2.70
N LEU A 281 -0.23 13.18 -1.97
CA LEU A 281 -0.45 13.15 -0.52
C LEU A 281 0.58 13.97 0.26
N ARG A 282 1.82 14.14 -0.23
CA ARG A 282 2.81 15.07 0.35
C ARG A 282 2.32 16.52 0.39
N ARG A 283 1.45 16.92 -0.54
CA ARG A 283 0.90 18.29 -0.58
C ARG A 283 -0.01 18.57 0.62
N TYR A 284 -0.67 17.53 1.12
CA TYR A 284 -1.72 17.65 2.13
C TYR A 284 -1.30 17.13 3.50
N SER A 285 -0.35 16.20 3.55
CA SER A 285 0.17 15.64 4.79
C SER A 285 1.43 16.38 5.27
N ASP A 286 1.73 16.26 6.56
CA ASP A 286 3.00 16.76 7.12
C ASP A 286 4.14 15.72 6.94
N ARG A 287 3.89 14.65 6.18
CA ARG A 287 4.85 13.58 5.90
C ARG A 287 5.61 13.88 4.62
N ASN A 288 6.94 13.82 4.73
CA ASN A 288 7.82 13.93 3.58
C ASN A 288 9.14 13.19 3.84
N PHE A 289 9.10 11.85 3.76
CA PHE A 289 10.28 11.00 3.90
C PHE A 289 11.33 11.25 2.80
N ARG A 290 10.96 11.90 1.70
CA ARG A 290 11.91 12.31 0.65
C ARG A 290 12.88 13.39 1.13
N LEU A 291 12.49 14.30 2.04
CA LEU A 291 13.38 15.38 2.50
C LEU A 291 14.63 14.85 3.21
N ASP A 292 14.54 13.66 3.79
CA ASP A 292 15.64 13.00 4.47
C ASP A 292 16.61 12.30 3.50
N ALA A 293 16.35 12.36 2.19
CA ALA A 293 17.16 11.76 1.14
C ALA A 293 18.03 12.79 0.39
N PRO A 294 19.17 12.36 -0.21
CA PRO A 294 19.96 13.25 -1.05
C PRO A 294 19.13 13.81 -2.22
N ILE A 295 19.11 15.14 -2.37
CA ILE A 295 18.38 15.82 -3.44
C ILE A 295 18.98 15.40 -4.80
N GLN A 296 18.19 14.68 -5.59
CA GLN A 296 18.50 14.37 -6.97
C GLN A 296 17.20 14.40 -7.81
N ASP A 297 17.33 14.82 -9.07
CA ASP A 297 16.25 14.84 -10.03
C ASP A 297 15.67 13.44 -10.22
N ARG A 298 14.35 13.32 -10.06
CA ARG A 298 13.60 12.09 -10.30
C ARG A 298 13.57 11.82 -11.80
N THR A 299 14.01 10.63 -12.19
CA THR A 299 13.84 10.16 -13.57
C THR A 299 12.95 8.93 -13.58
N TYR A 300 11.73 9.07 -14.05
CA TYR A 300 10.86 7.94 -14.33
C TYR A 300 10.86 7.62 -15.84
N PRO A 301 11.08 6.36 -16.23
CA PRO A 301 11.13 5.97 -17.63
C PRO A 301 9.79 6.19 -18.37
N SER A 302 9.87 6.43 -19.67
CA SER A 302 8.69 6.63 -20.53
C SER A 302 7.96 5.31 -20.79
N ILE A 303 6.62 5.38 -20.82
CA ILE A 303 5.74 4.28 -21.23
C ILE A 303 5.36 4.52 -22.69
N THR A 304 6.32 4.47 -23.61
CA THR A 304 6.01 4.68 -25.03
C THR A 304 5.50 3.38 -25.62
N THR A 305 4.28 3.36 -26.16
CA THR A 305 3.78 2.28 -27.02
C THR A 305 4.45 2.40 -28.39
N THR A 306 5.17 1.37 -28.82
CA THR A 306 5.65 1.24 -30.21
C THR A 306 4.52 0.83 -31.13
#